data_AF-A0A7S4KIU7-F1
#
_entry.id   AF-A0A7S4KIU7-F1
#
_cell.length_a   1.000
_cell.length_b   1.000
_cell.length_c   1.000
_cell.angle_alpha   90.00
_cell.angle_beta   90.00
_cell.angle_gamma   90.00
#
_symmetry.space_group_name_H-M   'P 1'
#
loop_
_entity.id
_entity.type
_entity.pdbx_description
1 polymer ?
#
loop_
_entity_poly.entity_id
_entity_poly.type
_entity_poly.pdbx_seq_one_letter_code
_entity_poly.pdbx_strand_id
1 'polypeptide(L)'
;IDPFVRYLTMTPISQESHMHELIADLSKTDTSLFQDSAGKFLPITQWPGVRCDSEGNVTHIEWDSLFRHGGSLDFCWLPQTLEVFSAQRCCLHGSLSLIDLPRHLKRLNMSYNDISGYLYLPMLPRGIEEVLLHHNAFVGALELRYLPESVLSFNVSENFLSGPLDLTQLPENLESLNLSYNRFSTDIFIGTIPRKLRVIQMDGNPVDVGSLLKNCTASRARIERNCFGNRWVTEKNGQKIVSIAEVPRV
;
A
#
# COMPACT_ATOMS: atom_id res chain seq x y z
N ILE A 1 -6.71 -39.17 -15.99
CA ILE A 1 -7.80 -38.20 -16.24
C ILE A 1 -7.12 -36.91 -16.63
N ASP A 2 -7.44 -36.41 -17.82
CA ASP A 2 -6.85 -35.20 -18.41
C ASP A 2 -7.07 -33.98 -17.49
N PRO A 3 -6.02 -33.19 -17.15
CA PRO A 3 -6.15 -31.96 -16.37
C PRO A 3 -7.19 -30.97 -16.91
N PHE A 4 -7.46 -30.99 -18.22
CA PHE A 4 -8.47 -30.14 -18.86
C PHE A 4 -9.91 -30.56 -18.55
N VAL A 5 -10.15 -31.85 -18.28
CA VAL A 5 -11.51 -32.36 -17.97
C VAL A 5 -11.94 -31.94 -16.55
N ARG A 6 -10.98 -31.70 -15.64
CA ARG A 6 -11.27 -31.18 -14.29
C ARG A 6 -11.78 -29.74 -14.33
N TYR A 7 -11.38 -28.94 -15.31
CA TYR A 7 -11.83 -27.55 -15.46
C TYR A 7 -13.26 -27.40 -16.00
N LEU A 8 -13.80 -28.40 -16.71
CA LEU A 8 -15.10 -28.31 -17.39
C LEU A 8 -16.27 -28.87 -16.58
N THR A 9 -16.01 -29.42 -15.38
CA THR A 9 -17.04 -30.07 -14.54
C THR A 9 -17.15 -29.48 -13.13
N MET A 10 -16.32 -28.49 -12.78
CA MET A 10 -16.48 -27.77 -11.53
C MET A 10 -17.57 -26.71 -11.70
N THR A 11 -18.61 -26.81 -10.87
CA THR A 11 -19.43 -25.63 -10.56
C THR A 11 -18.49 -24.48 -10.23
N PRO A 12 -18.72 -23.25 -10.73
CA PRO A 12 -17.94 -22.10 -10.33
C PRO A 12 -17.83 -22.10 -8.81
N ILE A 13 -16.60 -22.05 -8.28
CA ILE A 13 -16.40 -21.95 -6.84
C ILE A 13 -17.18 -20.72 -6.40
N SER A 14 -18.07 -20.90 -5.42
CA SER A 14 -18.94 -19.82 -4.97
C SER A 14 -18.11 -18.69 -4.33
N GLN A 15 -18.58 -17.45 -4.40
CA GLN A 15 -17.92 -16.32 -3.72
C GLN A 15 -17.74 -16.59 -2.22
N GLU A 16 -18.68 -17.31 -1.60
CA GLU A 16 -18.59 -17.78 -0.21
C GLU A 16 -17.34 -18.66 0.00
N SER A 17 -17.13 -19.63 -0.89
CA SER A 17 -15.96 -20.52 -0.83
C SER A 17 -14.65 -19.75 -1.03
N HIS A 18 -14.59 -18.77 -1.93
CA HIS A 18 -13.43 -17.90 -2.06
C HIS A 18 -13.14 -17.15 -0.75
N MET A 19 -14.17 -16.57 -0.13
CA MET A 19 -14.01 -15.85 1.13
C MET A 19 -13.53 -16.76 2.27
N HIS A 20 -13.94 -18.03 2.30
CA HIS A 20 -13.43 -19.00 3.27
C HIS A 20 -11.95 -19.30 3.06
N GLU A 21 -11.52 -19.53 1.82
CA GLU A 21 -10.12 -19.81 1.51
C GLU A 21 -9.22 -18.59 1.74
N LEU A 22 -9.73 -17.37 1.45
CA LEU A 22 -9.04 -16.11 1.72
C LEU A 22 -8.57 -15.98 3.18
N ILE A 23 -9.35 -16.50 4.13
CA ILE A 23 -9.09 -16.39 5.57
C ILE A 23 -8.64 -17.71 6.22
N ALA A 24 -8.34 -18.74 5.41
CA ALA A 24 -8.08 -20.09 5.91
C ALA A 24 -6.86 -20.16 6.85
N ASP A 25 -5.88 -19.28 6.64
CA ASP A 25 -4.65 -19.20 7.42
C ASP A 25 -4.73 -18.22 8.60
N LEU A 26 -5.91 -17.65 8.89
CA LEU A 26 -6.11 -16.86 10.11
C LEU A 26 -6.14 -17.75 11.35
N SER A 27 -5.90 -17.13 12.51
CA SER A 27 -6.07 -17.82 13.79
C SER A 27 -7.52 -18.28 13.97
N LYS A 28 -7.75 -19.40 14.66
CA LYS A 28 -9.11 -19.88 14.95
C LYS A 28 -9.98 -18.83 15.67
N THR A 29 -9.37 -18.02 16.53
CA THR A 29 -10.06 -16.94 17.23
C THR A 29 -10.54 -15.86 16.26
N ASP A 30 -9.70 -15.46 15.31
CA ASP A 30 -10.06 -14.45 14.31
C ASP A 30 -11.02 -15.03 13.25
N THR A 31 -10.85 -16.29 12.83
CA THR A 31 -11.80 -16.98 11.94
C THR A 31 -13.20 -17.12 12.56
N SER A 32 -13.28 -17.28 13.89
CA SER A 32 -14.57 -17.41 14.60
C SER A 32 -15.43 -16.15 14.52
N LEU A 33 -14.86 -14.99 14.17
CA LEU A 33 -15.60 -13.74 13.92
C LEU A 33 -16.60 -13.88 12.76
N PHE A 34 -16.41 -14.87 11.90
CA PHE A 34 -17.22 -15.12 10.71
C PHE A 34 -18.10 -16.37 10.84
N GLN A 35 -18.14 -16.98 12.02
CA GLN A 35 -18.83 -18.24 12.27
C GLN A 35 -19.92 -18.10 13.34
N ASP A 36 -20.91 -18.97 13.28
CA ASP A 36 -21.87 -19.15 14.37
C ASP A 36 -21.27 -19.94 15.55
N SER A 37 -22.06 -20.12 16.61
CA SER A 37 -21.65 -20.90 17.80
C SER A 37 -21.33 -22.37 17.53
N ALA A 38 -21.75 -22.91 16.38
CA ALA A 38 -21.47 -24.27 15.96
C ALA A 38 -20.22 -24.37 15.06
N GLY A 39 -19.55 -23.24 14.78
CA GLY A 39 -18.37 -23.17 13.90
C GLY A 39 -18.72 -23.19 12.42
N LYS A 40 -19.99 -22.97 12.05
CA LYS A 40 -20.40 -22.84 10.65
C LYS A 40 -20.25 -21.40 10.21
N PHE A 41 -19.64 -21.17 9.05
CA PHE A 41 -19.56 -19.82 8.49
C PHE A 41 -20.94 -19.21 8.27
N LEU A 42 -21.07 -17.96 8.69
CA LEU A 42 -22.20 -17.10 8.40
C LEU A 42 -22.20 -16.76 6.89
N PRO A 43 -23.35 -16.42 6.30
CA PRO A 43 -23.36 -15.85 4.95
C PRO A 43 -22.41 -14.64 4.86
N ILE A 44 -21.64 -14.48 3.77
CA ILE A 44 -20.66 -13.38 3.64
C ILE A 44 -21.29 -11.99 3.76
N THR A 45 -22.58 -11.85 3.47
CA THR A 45 -23.33 -10.60 3.67
C THR A 45 -23.48 -10.19 5.14
N GLN A 46 -23.21 -11.11 6.06
CA GLN A 46 -23.19 -10.89 7.51
C GLN A 46 -21.77 -10.77 8.06
N TRP A 47 -20.73 -10.95 7.24
CA TRP A 47 -19.36 -10.82 7.70
C TRP A 47 -19.06 -9.35 8.04
N PRO A 48 -18.46 -9.08 9.22
CA PRO A 48 -18.10 -7.72 9.59
C PRO A 48 -17.19 -7.09 8.54
N GLY A 49 -17.49 -5.83 8.18
CA GLY A 49 -16.69 -5.08 7.21
C GLY A 49 -16.91 -5.45 5.74
N VAL A 50 -17.74 -6.46 5.44
CA VAL A 50 -18.06 -6.85 4.07
C VAL A 50 -19.27 -6.09 3.57
N ARG A 51 -19.18 -5.50 2.37
CA ARG A 51 -20.31 -4.89 1.67
C ARG A 51 -20.44 -5.46 0.26
N CYS A 52 -21.69 -5.68 -0.14
CA CYS A 52 -22.03 -6.15 -1.47
C CYS A 52 -22.79 -5.10 -2.29
N ASP A 53 -22.74 -5.22 -3.61
CA ASP A 53 -23.59 -4.46 -4.52
C ASP A 53 -25.05 -4.98 -4.54
N SER A 54 -25.89 -4.43 -5.42
CA SER A 54 -27.29 -4.85 -5.59
C SER A 54 -27.46 -6.26 -6.16
N GLU A 55 -26.41 -6.84 -6.73
CA GLU A 55 -26.39 -8.20 -7.28
C GLU A 55 -25.83 -9.22 -6.26
N GLY A 56 -25.35 -8.75 -5.10
CA GLY A 56 -24.77 -9.57 -4.04
C GLY A 56 -23.27 -9.83 -4.18
N ASN A 57 -22.60 -9.20 -5.14
CA ASN A 57 -21.15 -9.34 -5.30
C ASN A 57 -20.40 -8.52 -4.26
N VAL A 58 -19.33 -9.06 -3.68
CA VAL A 58 -18.52 -8.34 -2.70
C VAL A 58 -17.73 -7.24 -3.40
N THR A 59 -17.93 -6.00 -2.96
CA THR A 59 -17.25 -4.81 -3.51
C THR A 59 -16.34 -4.14 -2.50
N HIS A 60 -16.60 -4.32 -1.20
CA HIS A 60 -15.80 -3.72 -0.13
C HIS A 60 -15.52 -4.74 0.96
N ILE A 61 -14.27 -4.78 1.41
CA ILE A 61 -13.84 -5.49 2.60
C ILE A 61 -13.03 -4.51 3.45
N GLU A 62 -13.54 -4.18 4.64
CA GLU A 62 -12.93 -3.26 5.59
C GLU A 62 -12.76 -3.96 6.95
N TRP A 63 -11.63 -4.60 7.15
CA TRP A 63 -11.25 -5.37 8.34
C TRP A 63 -10.23 -4.64 9.21
N ASP A 64 -10.25 -3.31 9.17
CA ASP A 64 -9.31 -2.49 9.94
C ASP A 64 -9.40 -2.79 11.42
N SER A 65 -8.27 -3.20 12.01
CA SER A 65 -8.22 -3.65 13.40
C SER A 65 -9.30 -4.69 13.68
N LEU A 66 -9.56 -5.63 12.79
CA LEU A 66 -10.49 -6.73 13.05
C LEU A 66 -9.77 -7.92 13.68
N PHE A 67 -8.60 -8.29 13.15
CA PHE A 67 -7.83 -9.44 13.63
C PHE A 67 -6.85 -9.01 14.73
N ARG A 68 -6.61 -9.91 15.69
CA ARG A 68 -5.73 -9.63 16.86
C ARG A 68 -4.62 -10.64 17.05
N HIS A 69 -4.69 -11.78 16.39
CA HIS A 69 -3.79 -12.91 16.65
C HIS A 69 -2.94 -13.27 15.43
N GLY A 70 -3.02 -12.48 14.35
CA GLY A 70 -2.24 -12.62 13.13
C GLY A 70 -2.73 -13.73 12.21
N GLY A 71 -1.80 -14.28 11.43
CA GLY A 71 -2.07 -15.17 10.30
C GLY A 71 -1.79 -14.49 8.97
N SER A 72 -2.17 -15.16 7.88
CA SER A 72 -2.04 -14.65 6.52
C SER A 72 -3.37 -14.69 5.79
N LEU A 73 -3.46 -13.87 4.73
CA LEU A 73 -4.56 -13.89 3.78
C LEU A 73 -4.03 -14.39 2.44
N ASP A 74 -4.77 -15.30 1.81
CA ASP A 74 -4.45 -15.75 0.46
C ASP A 74 -5.17 -14.88 -0.57
N PHE A 75 -4.44 -13.92 -1.12
CA PHE A 75 -4.97 -12.90 -2.02
C PHE A 75 -5.50 -13.47 -3.34
N CYS A 76 -5.13 -14.71 -3.73
CA CYS A 76 -5.65 -15.31 -4.97
C CYS A 76 -7.16 -15.57 -4.90
N TRP A 77 -7.71 -15.61 -3.68
CA TRP A 77 -9.15 -15.77 -3.42
C TRP A 77 -9.89 -14.45 -3.20
N LEU A 78 -9.26 -13.29 -3.44
CA LEU A 78 -10.00 -12.03 -3.39
C LEU A 78 -11.13 -12.01 -4.43
N PRO A 79 -12.34 -11.53 -4.06
CA PRO A 79 -13.44 -11.36 -5.00
C PRO A 79 -13.03 -10.45 -6.17
N GLN A 80 -13.30 -10.87 -7.41
CA GLN A 80 -12.88 -10.13 -8.60
C GLN A 80 -13.63 -8.79 -8.81
N THR A 81 -14.76 -8.62 -8.13
CA THR A 81 -15.59 -7.39 -8.10
C THR A 81 -15.13 -6.39 -7.04
N LEU A 82 -14.12 -6.72 -6.24
CA LEU A 82 -13.67 -5.90 -5.13
C LEU A 82 -13.09 -4.56 -5.61
N GLU A 83 -13.57 -3.48 -5.03
CA GLU A 83 -13.12 -2.10 -5.28
C GLU A 83 -12.28 -1.55 -4.11
N VAL A 84 -12.58 -1.99 -2.89
CA VAL A 84 -11.89 -1.55 -1.67
C VAL A 84 -11.50 -2.75 -0.83
N PHE A 85 -10.21 -2.84 -0.51
CA PHE A 85 -9.68 -3.79 0.46
C PHE A 85 -8.86 -3.05 1.52
N SER A 86 -9.26 -3.19 2.78
CA SER A 86 -8.56 -2.62 3.93
C SER A 86 -8.47 -3.65 5.05
N ALA A 87 -7.26 -3.90 5.56
CA ALA A 87 -7.02 -4.75 6.73
C ALA A 87 -5.81 -4.21 7.51
N GLN A 88 -5.85 -2.92 7.86
CA GLN A 88 -4.76 -2.30 8.62
C GLN A 88 -4.78 -2.73 10.09
N ARG A 89 -3.61 -2.79 10.74
CA ARG A 89 -3.50 -3.12 12.18
C ARG A 89 -4.11 -4.47 12.56
N CYS A 90 -3.83 -5.51 11.77
CA CYS A 90 -4.39 -6.85 11.95
C CYS A 90 -3.35 -7.91 12.35
N CYS A 91 -2.11 -7.50 12.61
CA CYS A 91 -0.98 -8.41 12.88
C CYS A 91 -0.76 -9.44 11.75
N LEU A 92 -1.18 -9.11 10.52
CA LEU A 92 -1.05 -9.99 9.38
C LEU A 92 0.41 -10.13 8.97
N HIS A 93 0.83 -11.32 8.58
CA HIS A 93 2.16 -11.58 8.05
C HIS A 93 2.09 -12.34 6.72
N GLY A 94 3.24 -12.77 6.21
CA GLY A 94 3.35 -13.44 4.92
C GLY A 94 3.73 -12.45 3.81
N SER A 95 3.26 -12.70 2.59
CA SER A 95 3.60 -11.90 1.42
C SER A 95 2.37 -11.38 0.70
N LEU A 96 2.43 -10.12 0.27
CA LEU A 96 1.43 -9.52 -0.62
C LEU A 96 1.83 -9.73 -2.08
N SER A 97 1.04 -10.52 -2.80
CA SER A 97 1.20 -10.75 -4.22
C SER A 97 0.35 -9.75 -5.00
N LEU A 98 0.99 -8.76 -5.65
CA LEU A 98 0.27 -7.72 -6.39
C LEU A 98 -0.46 -8.25 -7.64
N ILE A 99 -0.04 -9.40 -8.19
CA ILE A 99 -0.68 -10.04 -9.36
C ILE A 99 -2.08 -10.58 -9.05
N ASP A 100 -2.32 -10.94 -7.79
CA ASP A 100 -3.59 -11.51 -7.34
C ASP A 100 -4.63 -10.42 -7.01
N LEU A 101 -4.24 -9.13 -7.08
CA LEU A 101 -5.16 -8.03 -6.80
C LEU A 101 -6.25 -7.93 -7.88
N PRO A 102 -7.53 -7.80 -7.49
CA PRO A 102 -8.64 -7.63 -8.42
C PRO A 102 -8.46 -6.43 -9.35
N ARG A 103 -8.79 -6.60 -10.62
CA ARG A 103 -8.62 -5.57 -11.66
C ARG A 103 -9.40 -4.28 -11.40
N HIS A 104 -10.49 -4.36 -10.61
CA HIS A 104 -11.37 -3.24 -10.27
C HIS A 104 -10.99 -2.56 -8.95
N LEU A 105 -9.96 -3.05 -8.28
CA LEU A 105 -9.51 -2.50 -7.01
C LEU A 105 -9.04 -1.05 -7.20
N LYS A 106 -9.63 -0.14 -6.41
CA LYS A 106 -9.32 1.29 -6.35
C LYS A 106 -8.54 1.66 -5.09
N ARG A 107 -8.81 0.97 -3.97
CA ARG A 107 -8.12 1.20 -2.70
C ARG A 107 -7.59 -0.10 -2.10
N LEU A 108 -6.30 -0.08 -1.77
CA LEU A 108 -5.63 -1.11 -1.00
C LEU A 108 -4.99 -0.49 0.24
N ASN A 109 -5.39 -0.93 1.43
CA ASN A 109 -4.76 -0.52 2.68
C ASN A 109 -4.41 -1.74 3.55
N MET A 110 -3.10 -2.03 3.63
CA MET A 110 -2.54 -3.12 4.43
C MET A 110 -1.54 -2.59 5.47
N SER A 111 -1.67 -1.31 5.83
CA SER A 111 -0.72 -0.65 6.72
C SER A 111 -0.71 -1.22 8.14
N TYR A 112 0.40 -1.02 8.86
CA TYR A 112 0.58 -1.50 10.23
C TYR A 112 0.36 -3.02 10.37
N ASN A 113 1.10 -3.79 9.58
CA ASN A 113 1.14 -5.25 9.65
C ASN A 113 2.62 -5.71 9.58
N ASP A 114 2.84 -7.02 9.55
CA ASP A 114 4.16 -7.65 9.42
C ASP A 114 4.32 -8.28 8.02
N ILE A 115 3.70 -7.69 7.00
CA ILE A 115 3.73 -8.22 5.63
C ILE A 115 5.10 -7.95 5.02
N SER A 116 5.65 -8.96 4.37
CA SER A 116 6.98 -8.94 3.77
C SER A 116 6.94 -9.23 2.27
N GLY A 117 8.11 -9.18 1.64
CA GLY A 117 8.26 -9.50 0.22
C GLY A 117 8.58 -8.27 -0.63
N TYR A 118 8.42 -8.42 -1.94
CA TYR A 118 8.80 -7.44 -2.95
C TYR A 118 7.56 -6.83 -3.61
N LEU A 119 7.63 -5.53 -3.90
CA LEU A 119 6.55 -4.81 -4.58
C LEU A 119 6.86 -4.71 -6.09
N TYR A 120 6.31 -5.64 -6.88
CA TYR A 120 6.40 -5.56 -8.33
C TYR A 120 5.28 -4.69 -8.92
N LEU A 121 5.50 -3.37 -8.88
CA LEU A 121 4.54 -2.33 -9.25
C LEU A 121 3.86 -2.51 -10.64
N PRO A 122 4.49 -3.08 -11.69
CA PRO A 122 3.80 -3.35 -12.95
C PRO A 122 2.52 -4.20 -12.83
N MET A 123 2.35 -4.94 -11.74
CA MET A 123 1.18 -5.78 -11.49
C MET A 123 0.04 -5.05 -10.78
N LEU A 124 0.23 -3.79 -10.36
CA LEU A 124 -0.85 -3.01 -9.77
C LEU A 124 -2.04 -2.88 -10.75
N PRO A 125 -3.29 -2.99 -10.27
CA PRO A 125 -4.47 -2.75 -11.09
C PRO A 125 -4.43 -1.36 -11.72
N ARG A 126 -4.77 -1.25 -13.00
CA ARG A 126 -4.73 0.02 -13.75
C ARG A 126 -5.62 1.11 -13.16
N GLY A 127 -6.67 0.74 -12.42
CA GLY A 127 -7.61 1.65 -11.78
C GLY A 127 -7.31 1.94 -10.30
N ILE A 128 -6.18 1.48 -9.76
CA ILE A 128 -5.84 1.70 -8.35
C ILE A 128 -5.54 3.18 -8.10
N GLU A 129 -6.24 3.77 -7.14
CA GLU A 129 -6.13 5.19 -6.80
C GLU A 129 -5.31 5.40 -5.51
N GLU A 130 -5.42 4.48 -4.56
CA GLU A 130 -4.80 4.60 -3.24
C GLU A 130 -4.16 3.27 -2.81
N VAL A 131 -2.85 3.34 -2.51
CA VAL A 131 -2.05 2.20 -2.04
C VAL A 131 -1.34 2.58 -0.75
N LEU A 132 -1.79 2.02 0.37
CA LEU A 132 -1.26 2.29 1.71
C LEU A 132 -0.67 1.01 2.29
N LEU A 133 0.67 0.93 2.27
CA LEU A 133 1.45 -0.24 2.70
C LEU A 133 2.48 0.11 3.79
N HIS A 134 2.38 1.30 4.37
CA HIS A 134 3.28 1.78 5.41
C HIS A 134 3.25 0.96 6.70
N HIS A 135 4.35 0.96 7.46
CA HIS A 135 4.58 0.08 8.62
C HIS A 135 4.36 -1.39 8.26
N ASN A 136 5.28 -1.92 7.47
CA ASN A 136 5.37 -3.33 7.11
C ASN A 136 6.86 -3.73 7.01
N ALA A 137 7.13 -4.91 6.47
CA ALA A 137 8.47 -5.45 6.27
C ALA A 137 8.82 -5.65 4.78
N PHE A 138 8.28 -4.82 3.87
CA PHE A 138 8.61 -4.89 2.45
C PHE A 138 10.09 -4.58 2.20
N VAL A 139 10.70 -5.28 1.24
CA VAL A 139 12.13 -5.19 0.91
C VAL A 139 12.34 -5.01 -0.60
N GLY A 140 13.59 -4.72 -0.97
CA GLY A 140 14.01 -4.61 -2.37
C GLY A 140 13.85 -3.22 -2.95
N ALA A 141 14.14 -3.10 -4.24
CA ALA A 141 14.07 -1.86 -4.99
C ALA A 141 12.64 -1.54 -5.44
N LEU A 142 12.36 -0.25 -5.62
CA LEU A 142 11.06 0.24 -6.04
C LEU A 142 11.17 1.06 -7.31
N GLU A 143 10.56 0.58 -8.39
CA GLU A 143 10.58 1.24 -9.70
C GLU A 143 9.32 2.10 -9.89
N LEU A 144 9.33 3.31 -9.32
CA LEU A 144 8.17 4.21 -9.27
C LEU A 144 7.59 4.58 -10.64
N ARG A 145 8.39 4.49 -11.71
CA ARG A 145 7.94 4.67 -13.11
C ARG A 145 6.79 3.74 -13.54
N TYR A 146 6.56 2.65 -12.80
CA TYR A 146 5.50 1.68 -13.06
C TYR A 146 4.23 1.93 -12.24
N LEU A 147 4.16 2.99 -11.44
CA LEU A 147 2.91 3.39 -10.80
C LEU A 147 1.85 3.72 -11.88
N PRO A 148 0.62 3.19 -11.78
CA PRO A 148 -0.45 3.57 -12.70
C PRO A 148 -0.79 5.06 -12.66
N GLU A 149 -1.22 5.63 -13.79
CA GLU A 149 -1.64 7.04 -13.90
C GLU A 149 -2.86 7.41 -13.03
N SER A 150 -3.61 6.41 -12.56
CA SER A 150 -4.75 6.56 -11.66
C SER A 150 -4.34 6.81 -10.21
N VAL A 151 -3.10 6.51 -9.82
CA VAL A 151 -2.63 6.62 -8.44
C VAL A 151 -2.62 8.07 -8.00
N LEU A 152 -3.37 8.35 -6.94
CA LEU A 152 -3.47 9.65 -6.26
C LEU A 152 -2.61 9.67 -5.00
N SER A 153 -2.58 8.56 -4.27
CA SER A 153 -1.78 8.43 -3.03
C SER A 153 -1.05 7.10 -2.98
N PHE A 154 0.26 7.19 -2.74
CA PHE A 154 1.14 6.03 -2.58
C PHE A 154 1.98 6.19 -1.32
N ASN A 155 1.75 5.32 -0.33
CA ASN A 155 2.47 5.35 0.93
C ASN A 155 3.07 3.98 1.27
N VAL A 156 4.40 3.91 1.23
CA VAL A 156 5.21 2.75 1.60
C VAL A 156 6.23 3.10 2.70
N SER A 157 5.96 4.14 3.48
CA SER A 157 6.87 4.55 4.55
C SER A 157 7.05 3.47 5.61
N GLU A 158 8.13 3.54 6.40
CA GLU A 158 8.36 2.61 7.51
C GLU A 158 8.36 1.14 7.04
N ASN A 159 9.24 0.86 6.09
CA ASN A 159 9.50 -0.47 5.54
C ASN A 159 11.04 -0.67 5.45
N PHE A 160 11.47 -1.74 4.79
CA PHE A 160 12.88 -2.04 4.54
C PHE A 160 13.25 -1.94 3.05
N LEU A 161 12.50 -1.13 2.28
CA LEU A 161 12.77 -0.90 0.86
C LEU A 161 14.12 -0.21 0.69
N SER A 162 14.82 -0.50 -0.40
CA SER A 162 16.21 -0.06 -0.60
C SER A 162 16.51 0.19 -2.08
N GLY A 163 17.75 0.56 -2.41
CA GLY A 163 18.14 0.84 -3.78
C GLY A 163 17.84 2.27 -4.23
N PRO A 164 18.13 2.59 -5.50
CA PRO A 164 17.99 3.95 -6.04
C PRO A 164 16.52 4.36 -6.18
N LEU A 165 16.26 5.66 -6.12
CA LEU A 165 14.94 6.23 -6.39
C LEU A 165 14.95 7.04 -7.68
N ASP A 166 14.13 6.64 -8.63
CA ASP A 166 13.86 7.41 -9.84
C ASP A 166 12.51 8.12 -9.73
N LEU A 167 12.56 9.43 -9.47
CA LEU A 167 11.41 10.33 -9.40
C LEU A 167 11.22 11.11 -10.72
N THR A 168 11.84 10.68 -11.82
CA THR A 168 11.72 11.37 -13.12
C THR A 168 10.41 11.12 -13.83
N GLN A 169 9.73 10.02 -13.49
CA GLN A 169 8.51 9.53 -14.15
C GLN A 169 7.41 9.22 -13.12
N LEU A 170 7.04 10.21 -12.31
CA LEU A 170 5.89 10.09 -11.41
C LEU A 170 4.58 10.33 -12.19
N PRO A 171 3.49 9.61 -11.88
CA PRO A 171 2.17 9.84 -12.47
C PRO A 171 1.69 11.29 -12.35
N GLU A 172 1.02 11.81 -13.37
CA GLU A 172 0.56 13.21 -13.39
C GLU A 172 -0.54 13.49 -12.36
N ASN A 173 -1.31 12.45 -12.00
CA ASN A 173 -2.38 12.54 -11.00
C ASN A 173 -1.90 12.37 -9.56
N LEU A 174 -0.63 12.02 -9.33
CA LEU A 174 -0.13 11.76 -7.99
C LEU A 174 -0.20 13.03 -7.12
N GLU A 175 -0.88 12.93 -5.98
CA GLU A 175 -1.07 14.03 -5.04
C GLU A 175 -0.19 13.89 -3.79
N SER A 176 0.04 12.65 -3.34
CA SER A 176 0.81 12.32 -2.15
C SER A 176 1.71 11.11 -2.36
N LEU A 177 3.00 11.28 -2.08
CA LEU A 177 4.02 10.23 -2.11
C LEU A 177 4.76 10.18 -0.78
N ASN A 178 4.71 9.06 -0.07
CA ASN A 178 5.47 8.88 1.16
C ASN A 178 6.36 7.64 1.09
N LEU A 179 7.67 7.90 1.13
CA LEU A 179 8.77 6.95 1.06
C LEU A 179 9.66 7.01 2.32
N SER A 180 9.24 7.75 3.34
CA SER A 180 10.03 8.01 4.55
C SER A 180 10.35 6.72 5.32
N TYR A 181 11.39 6.76 6.15
CA TYR A 181 11.81 5.66 7.03
C TYR A 181 11.96 4.32 6.30
N ASN A 182 12.74 4.34 5.22
CA ASN A 182 13.16 3.17 4.47
C ASN A 182 14.70 3.12 4.42
N ARG A 183 15.26 2.31 3.52
CA ARG A 183 16.71 2.16 3.29
C ARG A 183 17.11 2.55 1.86
N PHE A 184 16.36 3.47 1.22
CA PHE A 184 16.68 3.94 -0.13
C PHE A 184 18.06 4.61 -0.17
N SER A 185 18.83 4.34 -1.23
CA SER A 185 20.20 4.84 -1.36
C SER A 185 20.24 6.33 -1.71
N THR A 186 21.45 6.91 -1.72
CA THR A 186 21.68 8.31 -2.06
C THR A 186 21.42 8.65 -3.53
N ASP A 187 21.25 7.65 -4.39
CA ASP A 187 21.05 7.82 -5.82
C ASP A 187 19.59 8.15 -6.10
N ILE A 188 19.27 9.44 -6.10
CA ILE A 188 17.94 9.94 -6.39
C ILE A 188 17.95 10.78 -7.67
N PHE A 189 17.17 10.35 -8.64
CA PHE A 189 16.97 11.06 -9.91
C PHE A 189 15.67 11.86 -9.81
N ILE A 190 15.75 13.17 -10.03
CA ILE A 190 14.58 14.06 -9.93
C ILE A 190 14.27 14.61 -11.31
N GLY A 191 13.03 14.42 -11.76
CA GLY A 191 12.50 15.05 -12.96
C GLY A 191 11.50 16.15 -12.66
N THR A 192 10.61 16.41 -13.61
CA THR A 192 9.51 17.35 -13.44
C THR A 192 8.53 16.80 -12.42
N ILE A 193 8.29 17.54 -11.33
CA ILE A 193 7.34 17.13 -10.32
C ILE A 193 5.91 17.36 -10.82
N PRO A 194 5.03 16.32 -10.82
CA PRO A 194 3.64 16.41 -11.27
C PRO A 194 2.88 17.57 -10.64
N ARG A 195 2.09 18.34 -11.41
CA ARG A 195 1.44 19.56 -10.90
C ARG A 195 0.53 19.33 -9.69
N LYS A 196 -0.08 18.15 -9.61
CA LYS A 196 -0.97 17.75 -8.53
C LYS A 196 -0.24 17.29 -7.28
N LEU A 197 1.06 17.00 -7.36
CA LEU A 197 1.84 16.52 -6.22
C LEU A 197 2.00 17.63 -5.18
N ARG A 198 1.32 17.43 -4.05
CA ARG A 198 1.28 18.32 -2.90
C ARG A 198 2.22 17.89 -1.80
N VAL A 199 2.42 16.59 -1.62
CA VAL A 199 3.22 16.02 -0.53
C VAL A 199 4.20 15.00 -1.10
N ILE A 200 5.48 15.14 -0.72
CA ILE A 200 6.50 14.14 -0.96
C ILE A 200 7.37 14.01 0.29
N GLN A 201 7.38 12.84 0.93
CA GLN A 201 8.14 12.59 2.15
C GLN A 201 9.19 11.51 1.91
N MET A 202 10.43 11.79 2.31
CA MET A 202 11.59 10.89 2.12
C MET A 202 12.53 10.90 3.34
N ASP A 203 12.15 11.55 4.44
CA ASP A 203 12.95 11.59 5.67
C ASP A 203 13.19 10.19 6.24
N GLY A 204 14.23 10.02 7.05
CA GLY A 204 14.54 8.72 7.65
C GLY A 204 15.13 7.68 6.68
N ASN A 205 15.45 8.05 5.43
CA ASN A 205 16.28 7.24 4.53
C ASN A 205 17.76 7.63 4.65
N PRO A 206 18.72 6.74 4.31
CA PRO A 206 20.15 7.04 4.25
C PRO A 206 20.52 7.90 3.02
N VAL A 207 19.74 8.94 2.76
CA VAL A 207 19.88 9.85 1.63
C VAL A 207 20.64 11.08 2.09
N ASP A 208 21.73 11.41 1.38
CA ASP A 208 22.43 12.67 1.59
C ASP A 208 21.63 13.81 0.94
N VAL A 209 20.91 14.55 1.77
CA VAL A 209 20.14 15.73 1.37
C VAL A 209 21.00 16.78 0.64
N GLY A 210 22.30 16.82 0.91
CA GLY A 210 23.22 17.76 0.27
C GLY A 210 23.47 17.48 -1.22
N SER A 211 23.36 16.22 -1.66
CA SER A 211 23.55 15.83 -3.07
C SER A 211 22.29 16.09 -3.92
N LEU A 212 21.12 15.83 -3.35
CA LEU A 212 19.79 16.10 -3.92
C LEU A 212 19.61 17.57 -4.35
N LEU A 213 20.05 18.50 -3.51
CA LEU A 213 19.89 19.94 -3.72
C LEU A 213 20.79 20.50 -4.84
N LYS A 214 21.82 19.76 -5.28
CA LYS A 214 22.71 20.18 -6.37
C LYS A 214 22.11 19.92 -7.76
N ASN A 215 21.23 18.91 -7.89
CA ASN A 215 20.60 18.54 -9.16
C ASN A 215 19.24 19.21 -9.40
N CYS A 216 18.65 19.88 -8.40
CA CYS A 216 17.36 20.56 -8.52
C CYS A 216 17.52 22.07 -8.68
N THR A 217 17.51 22.58 -9.92
CA THR A 217 17.54 24.04 -10.20
C THR A 217 16.16 24.67 -10.41
N ALA A 218 15.13 23.91 -10.84
CA ALA A 218 13.78 24.43 -11.08
C ALA A 218 12.72 23.95 -10.07
N SER A 219 12.92 22.78 -9.46
CA SER A 219 11.99 22.11 -8.53
C SER A 219 12.28 22.42 -7.05
N ARG A 220 13.35 23.16 -6.77
CA ARG A 220 13.93 23.41 -5.45
C ARG A 220 12.96 24.00 -4.43
N ALA A 221 12.15 24.99 -4.79
CA ALA A 221 11.24 25.65 -3.84
C ALA A 221 10.03 24.79 -3.42
N ARG A 222 9.55 23.89 -4.30
CA ARG A 222 8.40 23.00 -4.01
C ARG A 222 8.84 21.74 -3.27
N ILE A 223 10.03 21.23 -3.58
CA ILE A 223 10.66 20.08 -2.92
C ILE A 223 11.15 20.46 -1.51
N GLU A 224 11.80 21.63 -1.32
CA GLU A 224 12.28 22.08 0.01
C GLU A 224 11.11 22.27 1.02
N ARG A 225 9.91 22.64 0.57
CA ARG A 225 8.71 22.74 1.44
C ARG A 225 8.09 21.39 1.80
N ASN A 226 8.29 20.36 1.00
CA ASN A 226 7.59 19.08 1.12
C ASN A 226 8.46 17.94 1.68
N CYS A 227 9.74 17.90 1.34
CA CYS A 227 10.64 16.79 1.69
C CYS A 227 11.15 16.78 3.14
N PHE A 228 11.03 17.89 3.86
CA PHE A 228 11.62 18.06 5.19
C PHE A 228 10.54 18.40 6.20
N GLY A 229 9.74 17.41 6.57
CA GLY A 229 8.84 17.53 7.71
C GLY A 229 9.55 18.19 8.89
N ASN A 230 9.01 19.33 9.34
CA ASN A 230 9.39 20.10 10.53
C ASN A 230 10.73 20.86 10.54
N ARG A 231 11.36 21.14 9.40
CA ARG A 231 12.51 22.08 9.33
C ARG A 231 12.18 23.31 8.50
N TRP A 232 12.04 24.45 9.16
CA TRP A 232 11.98 25.74 8.50
C TRP A 232 13.41 26.18 8.13
N VAL A 233 13.67 26.32 6.83
CA VAL A 233 14.87 27.02 6.36
C VAL A 233 14.53 28.50 6.29
N THR A 234 15.09 29.30 7.20
CA THR A 234 14.99 30.76 7.14
C THR A 234 16.31 31.35 6.64
N GLU A 235 16.21 32.33 5.73
CA GLU A 235 17.35 33.11 5.26
C GLU A 235 17.53 34.33 6.15
N LYS A 236 18.71 34.47 6.76
CA LYS A 236 19.12 35.69 7.48
C LYS A 236 20.50 36.08 6.98
N ASN A 237 20.63 37.29 6.42
CA ASN A 237 21.88 37.85 5.91
C ASN A 237 22.61 36.99 4.86
N GLY A 238 21.88 36.30 3.97
CA GLY A 238 22.49 35.49 2.91
C GLY A 238 23.11 34.16 3.38
N GLN A 239 22.96 33.80 4.66
CA GLN A 239 23.26 32.47 5.19
C GLN A 239 21.96 31.73 5.53
N LYS A 240 21.84 30.49 5.05
CA LYS A 240 20.72 29.60 5.38
C LYS A 240 20.98 28.95 6.75
N ILE A 241 20.07 29.17 7.70
CA ILE A 241 20.12 28.56 9.03
C ILE A 241 19.01 27.50 9.09
N VAL A 242 19.39 26.24 9.33
CA VAL A 242 18.45 25.12 9.50
C VAL A 242 18.07 25.06 10.97
N SER A 243 16.79 25.32 11.28
CA SER A 243 16.27 25.26 12.66
C SER A 243 15.30 24.07 12.78
N ILE A 244 15.49 23.24 13.80
CA ILE A 244 14.63 22.10 14.11
C ILE A 244 13.45 22.63 14.93
N ALA A 245 12.21 22.47 14.45
CA ALA A 245 11.04 22.68 15.30
C ALA A 245 10.76 21.38 16.07
N GLU A 246 10.72 21.45 17.40
CA GLU A 246 10.23 20.36 18.24
C GLU A 246 8.76 20.07 17.93
N VAL A 247 8.43 18.79 17.74
CA VAL A 247 7.05 18.32 17.57
C VAL A 247 6.36 18.38 18.94
N PRO A 248 5.17 19.01 19.08
CA PRO A 248 4.40 18.89 20.30
C PRO A 248 3.96 17.44 20.46
N ARG A 249 4.28 16.84 21.61
CA ARG A 249 3.75 15.53 22.01
C ARG A 249 2.22 15.64 22.09
N VAL A 250 1.52 14.78 21.38
CA VAL A 250 0.11 14.47 21.60
C VAL A 250 0.04 13.09 22.23
#